data_AF-A0A7K4B4Y3-F1
#
_entry.id   AF-A0A7K4B4Y3-F1
#
_cell.length_a   1.000
_cell.length_b   1.000
_cell.length_c   1.000
_cell.angle_alpha   90.00
_cell.angle_beta   90.00
_cell.angle_gamma   90.00
#
_symmetry.space_group_name_H-M   'P 1'
#
loop_
_entity.id
_entity.type
_entity.pdbx_description
1 polymer ?
#
loop_
_entity_poly.entity_id
_entity_poly.type
_entity_poly.pdbx_seq_one_letter_code
_entity_poly.pdbx_strand_id
1 'polypeptide(L)'
;MLQSEHIFLFQPIFTVTSAKWYGSDSLKLTYEDASGRADNRLLYRDDESQFDIETEGRPWSFLGDSKVFRMAAEARRIRLAHLFDPLLAIHTSLVDPLPHQITAVYDAMITRQPLRFLFADDPGAGKTIMAGLLIKELIARGDLQRCLIVCPGNLVEQWQDEMDKKFNIPFEIMTTGYSDN
;
A
#
# COMPACT_ATOMS: atom_id res chain seq x y z
N MET A 1 15.96 -9.97 15.52
CA MET A 1 16.91 -9.38 14.55
C MET A 1 16.10 -8.43 13.67
N LEU A 2 15.89 -7.20 14.16
CA LEU A 2 15.14 -6.17 13.46
C LEU A 2 16.19 -5.23 12.86
N GLN A 3 16.31 -5.23 11.54
CA GLN A 3 17.17 -4.28 10.84
C GLN A 3 16.54 -2.89 10.95
N SER A 4 17.36 -1.97 11.40
CA SER A 4 17.15 -0.54 11.54
C SER A 4 16.66 0.08 10.24
N GLU A 5 15.38 0.45 10.19
CA GLU A 5 14.88 1.48 9.29
C GLU A 5 15.50 2.81 9.74
N HIS A 6 16.45 3.31 8.95
CA HIS A 6 16.95 4.67 9.10
C HIS A 6 15.84 5.63 8.67
N ILE A 7 14.97 5.99 9.62
CA ILE A 7 14.06 7.13 9.49
C ILE A 7 14.96 8.36 9.46
N PHE A 8 15.07 9.01 8.30
CA PHE A 8 15.71 10.32 8.17
C PHE A 8 14.87 11.33 8.96
N LEU A 9 15.22 11.51 10.24
CA LEU A 9 14.66 12.53 11.10
C LEU A 9 15.11 13.90 10.58
N PHE A 10 14.14 14.71 10.17
CA PHE A 10 14.15 16.16 10.07
C PHE A 10 15.47 16.81 9.61
N GLN A 11 15.53 17.21 8.34
CA GLN A 11 16.45 18.27 7.93
C GLN A 11 16.18 19.50 8.83
N PRO A 12 17.20 20.11 9.47
CA PRO A 12 16.99 21.28 10.31
C PRO A 12 16.48 22.44 9.43
N ILE A 13 15.29 22.93 9.74
CA ILE A 13 14.69 24.09 9.07
C ILE A 13 15.30 25.34 9.70
N PHE A 14 15.83 26.23 8.85
CA PHE A 14 16.38 27.52 9.26
C PHE A 14 15.57 28.66 8.67
N THR A 15 15.33 29.70 9.46
CA THR A 15 14.65 30.91 8.97
C THR A 15 15.70 31.89 8.46
N VAL A 16 15.68 32.21 7.18
CA VAL A 16 16.62 33.19 6.60
C VAL A 16 16.16 34.61 6.95
N THR A 17 16.96 35.32 7.75
CA THR A 17 16.69 36.70 8.15
C THR A 17 17.27 37.71 7.15
N SER A 18 18.40 37.37 6.51
CA SER A 18 19.06 38.25 5.55
C SER A 18 19.94 37.47 4.58
N ALA A 19 20.01 37.95 3.34
CA ALA A 19 20.88 37.40 2.30
C ALA A 19 21.64 38.56 1.62
N LYS A 20 22.97 38.53 1.66
CA LYS A 20 23.83 39.52 1.02
C LYS A 20 24.74 38.89 -0.01
N TRP A 21 24.57 39.30 -1.27
CA TRP A 21 25.41 38.87 -2.38
C TRP A 21 26.78 39.55 -2.35
N TYR A 22 27.81 38.77 -2.67
CA TYR A 22 29.17 39.21 -2.91
C TYR A 22 29.59 38.75 -4.31
N GLY A 23 29.50 39.65 -5.29
CA GLY A 23 29.68 39.32 -6.70
C GLY A 23 28.51 38.50 -7.26
N SER A 24 28.77 37.67 -8.29
CA SER A 24 27.76 36.80 -8.92
C SER A 24 27.67 35.41 -8.31
N ASP A 25 28.71 34.96 -7.59
CA ASP A 25 28.90 33.53 -7.30
C ASP A 25 28.94 33.21 -5.79
N SER A 26 28.83 34.22 -4.92
CA SER A 26 28.80 33.99 -3.48
C SER A 26 27.72 34.81 -2.76
N LEU A 27 27.07 34.16 -1.80
CA LEU A 27 25.96 34.69 -1.01
C LEU A 27 26.25 34.44 0.46
N LYS A 28 26.27 35.50 1.28
CA LYS A 28 26.27 35.35 2.73
C LYS A 28 24.82 35.28 3.22
N LEU A 29 24.42 34.14 3.75
CA LEU A 29 23.16 33.96 4.44
C LEU A 29 23.33 34.20 5.94
N THR A 30 22.43 34.98 6.50
CA THR A 30 22.17 35.08 7.94
C THR A 30 20.86 34.36 8.22
N TYR A 31 20.91 33.36 9.08
CA TYR A 31 19.77 32.52 9.39
C TYR A 31 19.64 32.30 10.90
N GLU A 32 18.43 32.00 11.34
CA GLU A 32 18.09 31.69 12.72
C GLU A 32 17.65 30.22 12.80
N ASP A 33 18.21 29.49 13.77
CA ASP A 33 17.77 28.12 14.06
C ASP A 33 16.44 28.09 14.84
N ALA A 34 15.86 26.90 15.01
CA ALA A 34 14.61 26.73 15.77
C ALA A 34 14.71 27.15 17.26
N SER A 35 15.92 27.38 17.78
CA SER A 35 16.17 27.85 19.15
C SER A 35 16.33 29.36 19.26
N GLY A 36 16.23 30.08 18.14
CA GLY A 36 16.38 31.54 18.08
C GLY A 36 17.83 32.01 18.01
N ARG A 37 18.79 31.10 17.75
CA ARG A 37 20.20 31.45 17.61
C ARG A 37 20.48 31.83 16.17
N ALA A 38 20.91 33.08 15.97
CA ALA A 38 21.37 33.57 14.68
C ALA A 38 22.79 33.09 14.39
N ASP A 39 23.01 32.56 13.18
CA ASP A 39 24.32 32.25 12.63
C ASP A 39 24.43 32.70 11.17
N ASN A 40 25.65 32.71 10.63
CA ASN A 40 25.94 33.12 9.27
C ASN A 40 26.69 32.03 8.51
N ARG A 41 26.32 31.79 7.26
CA ARG A 41 27.04 30.89 6.36
C ARG A 41 27.28 31.56 5.01
N LEU A 42 28.49 31.44 4.49
CA LEU A 42 28.82 31.81 3.12
C LEU A 42 28.50 30.61 2.23
N LEU A 43 27.67 30.83 1.22
CA LEU A 43 27.32 29.84 0.20
C LEU A 43 27.89 30.27 -1.14
N TYR A 44 28.30 29.28 -1.91
CA TYR A 44 28.69 29.44 -3.31
C TYR A 44 27.59 28.90 -4.22
N ARG A 45 27.64 29.26 -5.50
CA ARG A 45 26.65 28.81 -6.48
C ARG A 45 26.59 27.28 -6.61
N ASP A 46 27.71 26.59 -6.42
CA ASP A 46 27.77 25.12 -6.45
C ASP A 46 27.04 24.47 -5.26
N ASP A 47 26.81 25.22 -4.17
CA ASP A 47 26.10 24.73 -2.99
C ASP A 47 24.57 24.75 -3.18
N GLU A 48 24.04 25.34 -4.26
CA GLU A 48 22.59 25.50 -4.52
C GLU A 48 21.85 24.14 -4.48
N SER A 49 22.48 23.08 -4.98
CA SER A 49 21.91 21.72 -4.99
C SER A 49 21.73 21.07 -3.61
N GLN A 50 22.34 21.65 -2.57
CA GLN A 50 22.27 21.15 -1.20
C GLN A 50 21.14 21.79 -0.39
N PHE A 51 20.43 22.78 -0.94
CA PHE A 51 19.35 23.48 -0.28
C PHE A 51 18.04 23.29 -1.03
N ASP A 52 16.98 23.02 -0.29
CA ASP A 52 15.62 23.09 -0.80
C ASP A 52 14.86 24.18 -0.03
N ILE A 53 13.96 24.88 -0.72
CA ILE A 53 13.12 25.89 -0.08
C ILE A 53 11.96 25.17 0.58
N GLU A 54 12.11 24.91 1.88
CA GLU A 54 10.99 24.48 2.71
C GLU A 54 10.00 25.64 2.83
N THR A 55 8.88 25.53 2.12
CA THR A 55 7.71 26.36 2.41
C THR A 55 7.18 25.85 3.74
N GLU A 56 7.18 26.68 4.80
CA GLU A 56 6.57 26.33 6.09
C GLU A 56 5.28 25.56 5.84
N GLY A 57 5.35 24.24 6.03
CA GLY A 57 4.19 23.38 5.93
C GLY A 57 3.23 23.91 6.97
N ARG A 58 2.08 24.42 6.53
CA ARG A 58 1.11 25.06 7.41
C ARG A 58 0.97 24.20 8.68
N PRO A 59 1.13 24.75 9.89
CA PRO A 59 0.89 24.00 11.11
C PRO A 59 -0.51 23.37 11.02
N TRP A 60 -0.72 22.15 11.54
CA TRP A 60 -2.00 21.41 11.58
C TRP A 60 -3.23 22.29 11.29
N SER A 61 -3.53 22.55 10.01
CA SER A 61 -4.50 23.57 9.62
C SER A 61 -5.68 22.88 8.97
N PHE A 62 -6.89 23.27 9.38
CA PHE A 62 -8.14 22.80 8.76
C PHE A 62 -8.41 23.46 7.40
N LEU A 63 -7.39 24.07 6.79
CA LEU A 63 -7.46 24.77 5.51
C LEU A 63 -7.04 23.89 4.32
N GLY A 64 -6.89 22.58 4.54
CA GLY A 64 -6.67 21.61 3.46
C GLY A 64 -7.86 21.54 2.51
N ASP A 65 -7.63 21.04 1.29
CA ASP A 65 -8.72 20.87 0.33
C ASP A 65 -9.75 19.85 0.85
N SER A 66 -10.97 20.32 1.09
CA SER A 66 -12.11 19.50 1.50
C SER A 66 -12.38 18.31 0.57
N LYS A 67 -12.09 18.44 -0.73
CA LYS A 67 -12.27 17.36 -1.71
C LYS A 67 -11.26 16.23 -1.49
N VAL A 68 -10.00 16.58 -1.25
CA VAL A 68 -8.93 15.61 -0.95
C VAL A 68 -9.22 14.91 0.37
N PHE A 69 -9.62 15.65 1.40
CA PHE A 69 -10.02 15.07 2.67
C PHE A 69 -11.20 14.10 2.51
N ARG A 70 -12.25 14.50 1.81
CA ARG A 70 -13.42 13.64 1.54
C ARG A 70 -13.02 12.39 0.77
N MET A 71 -12.19 12.52 -0.26
CA MET A 71 -11.70 11.39 -1.05
C MET A 71 -10.93 10.40 -0.17
N ALA A 72 -10.01 10.88 0.67
CA ALA A 72 -9.25 10.05 1.59
C ALA A 72 -10.16 9.37 2.63
N ALA A 73 -11.15 10.10 3.18
CA ALA A 73 -12.10 9.56 4.13
C ALA A 73 -12.98 8.45 3.51
N GLU A 74 -13.49 8.67 2.29
CA GLU A 74 -14.26 7.65 1.56
C GLU A 74 -13.41 6.44 1.18
N ALA A 75 -12.18 6.64 0.72
CA ALA A 75 -11.26 5.55 0.45
C ALA A 75 -10.97 4.73 1.72
N ARG A 76 -10.81 5.40 2.87
CA ARG A 76 -10.64 4.74 4.17
C ARG A 76 -11.89 3.94 4.56
N ARG A 77 -13.09 4.51 4.36
CA ARG A 77 -14.37 3.84 4.63
C ARG A 77 -14.52 2.57 3.80
N ILE A 78 -14.24 2.63 2.50
CA ILE A 78 -14.29 1.47 1.60
C ILE A 78 -13.27 0.42 2.02
N ARG A 79 -12.02 0.82 2.31
CA ARG A 79 -10.97 -0.09 2.76
C ARG A 79 -11.31 -0.81 4.07
N LEU A 80 -12.09 -0.18 4.94
CA LEU A 80 -12.53 -0.73 6.22
C LEU A 80 -13.91 -1.40 6.16
N ALA A 81 -14.51 -1.55 4.98
CA ALA A 81 -15.84 -2.13 4.84
C ALA A 81 -15.94 -3.55 5.43
N HIS A 82 -14.87 -4.34 5.35
CA HIS A 82 -14.80 -5.70 5.91
C HIS A 82 -14.97 -5.75 7.45
N LEU A 83 -14.79 -4.62 8.15
CA LEU A 83 -15.07 -4.56 9.60
C LEU A 83 -16.57 -4.61 9.91
N PHE A 84 -17.40 -4.21 8.96
CA PHE A 84 -18.86 -4.17 9.10
C PHE A 84 -19.56 -5.29 8.32
N ASP A 85 -18.86 -5.90 7.37
CA ASP A 85 -19.29 -7.06 6.62
C ASP A 85 -18.23 -8.19 6.74
N PRO A 86 -18.41 -9.12 7.69
CA PRO A 86 -17.48 -10.24 7.87
C PRO A 86 -17.42 -11.22 6.69
N LEU A 87 -18.40 -11.15 5.77
CA LEU A 87 -18.54 -12.03 4.61
C LEU A 87 -18.39 -11.25 3.29
N LEU A 88 -17.63 -10.14 3.32
CA LEU A 88 -17.53 -9.21 2.20
C LEU A 88 -17.14 -9.89 0.88
N ALA A 89 -16.24 -10.87 0.90
CA ALA A 89 -15.85 -11.58 -0.32
C ALA A 89 -16.99 -12.41 -0.92
N ILE A 90 -17.93 -12.94 -0.13
CA ILE A 90 -19.11 -13.63 -0.66
C ILE A 90 -20.01 -12.62 -1.37
N HIS A 91 -20.34 -11.51 -0.70
CA HIS A 91 -21.29 -10.53 -1.22
C HIS A 91 -20.78 -9.77 -2.44
N THR A 92 -19.47 -9.70 -2.63
CA THR A 92 -18.84 -9.01 -3.77
C THR A 92 -18.40 -9.97 -4.89
N SER A 93 -18.67 -11.28 -4.77
CA SER A 93 -18.32 -12.29 -5.78
C SER A 93 -19.53 -12.84 -6.50
N LEU A 94 -19.32 -13.34 -7.72
CA LEU A 94 -20.32 -14.00 -8.55
C LEU A 94 -20.32 -15.51 -8.29
N VAL A 95 -20.51 -15.89 -7.03
CA VAL A 95 -20.54 -17.29 -6.57
C VAL A 95 -21.68 -17.51 -5.59
N ASP A 96 -22.22 -18.73 -5.57
CA ASP A 96 -23.15 -19.20 -4.54
C ASP A 96 -22.47 -20.34 -3.76
N PRO A 97 -21.70 -20.02 -2.71
CA PRO A 97 -20.88 -21.01 -2.03
C PRO A 97 -21.73 -21.88 -1.11
N LEU A 98 -21.40 -23.18 -1.04
CA LEU A 98 -22.11 -24.12 -0.19
C LEU A 98 -21.82 -23.83 1.29
N PRO A 99 -22.74 -24.15 2.23
CA PRO A 99 -22.55 -23.85 3.66
C PRO A 99 -21.24 -24.38 4.25
N HIS A 100 -20.79 -25.56 3.83
CA HIS A 100 -19.52 -26.12 4.29
C HIS A 100 -18.30 -25.35 3.77
N GLN A 101 -18.38 -24.75 2.58
CA GLN A 101 -17.30 -23.91 2.02
C GLN A 101 -17.19 -22.60 2.79
N ILE A 102 -18.32 -22.00 3.15
CA ILE A 102 -18.36 -20.80 3.99
C ILE A 102 -17.71 -21.10 5.34
N THR A 103 -18.17 -22.16 6.01
CA THR A 103 -17.64 -22.58 7.32
C THR A 103 -16.13 -22.86 7.24
N ALA A 104 -15.68 -23.55 6.19
CA ALA A 104 -14.26 -23.83 6.00
C ALA A 104 -13.43 -22.54 5.89
N VAL A 105 -13.85 -21.59 5.05
CA VAL A 105 -13.08 -20.36 4.82
C VAL A 105 -13.13 -19.43 6.05
N TYR A 106 -14.33 -19.14 6.55
CA TYR A 106 -14.53 -18.07 7.52
C TYR A 106 -14.29 -18.49 8.97
N ASP A 107 -14.64 -19.71 9.34
CA ASP A 107 -14.47 -20.17 10.72
C ASP A 107 -13.14 -20.88 10.93
N ALA A 108 -12.69 -21.66 9.94
CA ALA A 108 -11.51 -22.52 10.08
C ALA A 108 -10.23 -21.98 9.44
N MET A 109 -10.30 -21.25 8.32
CA MET A 109 -9.10 -20.81 7.60
C MET A 109 -8.65 -19.42 8.02
N ILE A 110 -9.51 -18.41 7.92
CA ILE A 110 -9.14 -17.00 8.19
C ILE A 110 -8.62 -16.80 9.63
N THR A 111 -9.11 -17.60 10.57
CA THR A 111 -8.76 -17.50 11.99
C THR A 111 -7.40 -18.10 12.35
N ARG A 112 -6.76 -18.87 11.45
CA ARG A 112 -5.49 -19.55 11.77
C ARG A 112 -4.27 -18.71 11.47
N GLN A 113 -3.27 -18.82 12.35
CA GLN A 113 -1.91 -18.37 12.09
C GLN A 113 -0.89 -19.46 12.46
N PRO A 114 0.00 -19.87 11.54
CA PRO A 114 0.13 -19.41 10.15
C PRO A 114 -0.98 -19.94 9.22
N LEU A 115 -1.28 -19.21 8.15
CA LEU A 115 -2.25 -19.60 7.11
C LEU A 115 -1.69 -20.73 6.23
N ARG A 116 -1.74 -21.97 6.72
CA ARG A 116 -1.28 -23.18 5.99
C ARG A 116 -2.33 -24.28 6.05
N PHE A 117 -2.80 -24.71 4.89
CA PHE A 117 -3.92 -25.66 4.77
C PHE A 117 -3.66 -26.66 3.66
N LEU A 118 -4.28 -27.84 3.82
CA LEU A 118 -4.36 -28.87 2.80
C LEU A 118 -5.84 -29.16 2.55
N PHE A 119 -6.31 -28.97 1.32
CA PHE A 119 -7.67 -29.35 0.92
C PHE A 119 -7.68 -30.82 0.51
N ALA A 120 -8.17 -31.69 1.39
CA ALA A 120 -8.17 -33.14 1.18
C ALA A 120 -9.52 -33.71 0.69
N ASP A 121 -10.49 -32.87 0.31
CA ASP A 121 -11.81 -33.35 -0.14
C ASP A 121 -11.78 -33.99 -1.53
N ASP A 122 -12.90 -34.54 -1.96
CA ASP A 122 -13.05 -35.13 -3.29
C ASP A 122 -12.91 -34.11 -4.44
N PRO A 123 -12.55 -34.58 -5.65
CA PRO A 123 -12.66 -33.78 -6.87
C PRO A 123 -14.08 -33.23 -7.03
N GLY A 124 -14.20 -31.93 -7.35
CA GLY A 124 -15.50 -31.27 -7.49
C GLY A 124 -16.09 -30.68 -6.21
N ALA A 125 -15.48 -30.87 -5.04
CA ALA A 125 -15.92 -30.26 -3.77
C ALA A 125 -15.82 -28.71 -3.72
N GLY A 126 -15.35 -28.07 -4.80
CA GLY A 126 -15.25 -26.61 -4.92
C GLY A 126 -14.05 -26.00 -4.19
N LYS A 127 -12.89 -26.69 -4.22
CA LYS A 127 -11.62 -26.16 -3.69
C LYS A 127 -11.24 -24.82 -4.33
N THR A 128 -11.48 -24.67 -5.63
CA THR A 128 -11.23 -23.41 -6.35
C THR A 128 -12.11 -22.28 -5.82
N ILE A 129 -13.36 -22.57 -5.46
CA ILE A 129 -14.27 -21.59 -4.85
C ILE A 129 -13.76 -21.20 -3.46
N MET A 130 -13.40 -22.18 -2.62
CA MET A 130 -12.83 -21.90 -1.29
C MET A 130 -11.54 -21.09 -1.36
N ALA A 131 -10.64 -21.43 -2.30
CA ALA A 131 -9.40 -20.69 -2.53
C ALA A 131 -9.68 -19.25 -2.99
N GLY A 132 -10.58 -19.05 -3.96
CA GLY A 132 -10.95 -17.72 -4.44
C GLY A 132 -11.61 -16.85 -3.37
N LEU A 133 -12.50 -17.42 -2.56
CA LEU A 133 -13.10 -16.73 -1.41
C LEU A 133 -12.02 -16.32 -0.39
N LEU A 134 -11.11 -17.23 -0.04
CA LEU A 134 -10.03 -16.91 0.88
C LEU A 134 -9.13 -15.79 0.33
N ILE A 135 -8.69 -15.89 -0.92
CA ILE A 135 -7.83 -14.88 -1.57
C ILE A 135 -8.54 -13.52 -1.55
N LYS A 136 -9.80 -13.46 -1.98
CA LYS A 136 -10.56 -12.22 -2.05
C LYS A 136 -10.78 -11.59 -0.69
N GLU A 137 -11.08 -12.41 0.32
CA GLU A 137 -11.29 -11.95 1.68
C GLU A 137 -9.99 -11.40 2.29
N LEU A 138 -8.84 -12.04 2.03
CA LEU A 138 -7.55 -11.52 2.47
C LEU A 138 -7.16 -10.21 1.75
N ILE A 139 -7.51 -10.06 0.46
CA ILE A 139 -7.34 -8.79 -0.27
C ILE A 139 -8.21 -7.69 0.36
N ALA A 140 -9.48 -8.00 0.63
CA ALA A 140 -10.44 -7.08 1.24
C ALA A 140 -10.01 -6.60 2.64
N ARG A 141 -9.37 -7.47 3.42
CA ARG A 141 -8.81 -7.17 4.74
C ARG A 141 -7.49 -6.39 4.66
N GLY A 142 -6.82 -6.45 3.50
CA GLY A 142 -5.50 -5.86 3.28
C GLY A 142 -4.33 -6.73 3.75
N ASP A 143 -4.59 -8.01 4.03
CA ASP A 143 -3.61 -9.00 4.50
C ASP A 143 -2.84 -9.66 3.33
N LEU A 144 -3.37 -9.59 2.11
CA LEU A 144 -2.75 -10.14 0.90
C LEU A 144 -2.35 -9.03 -0.08
N GLN A 145 -1.05 -8.87 -0.30
CA GLN A 145 -0.50 -7.91 -1.28
C GLN A 145 -0.06 -8.56 -2.60
N ARG A 146 0.40 -9.82 -2.54
CA ARG A 146 0.84 -10.59 -3.70
C ARG A 146 0.33 -12.02 -3.55
N CYS A 147 -0.26 -12.56 -4.61
CA CYS A 147 -0.75 -13.93 -4.65
C CYS A 147 -0.09 -14.67 -5.82
N LEU A 148 0.45 -15.86 -5.56
CA LEU A 148 0.96 -16.76 -6.58
C LEU A 148 0.15 -18.05 -6.53
N ILE A 149 -0.48 -18.40 -7.65
CA ILE A 149 -1.16 -19.68 -7.83
C ILE A 149 -0.26 -20.55 -8.70
N VAL A 150 0.17 -21.69 -8.16
CA VAL A 150 0.94 -22.69 -8.89
C VAL A 150 0.01 -23.85 -9.23
N CYS A 151 -0.16 -24.13 -10.52
CA CYS A 151 -1.00 -25.22 -11.00
C CYS A 151 -0.36 -25.91 -12.22
N PRO A 152 -0.79 -27.15 -12.55
CA PRO A 152 -0.45 -27.79 -13.82
C PRO A 152 -0.83 -26.92 -15.02
N GLY A 153 -0.02 -26.95 -16.09
CA GLY A 153 -0.18 -26.05 -17.25
C GLY A 153 -1.57 -26.07 -17.88
N ASN A 154 -2.25 -27.21 -17.89
CA ASN A 154 -3.60 -27.36 -18.44
C ASN A 154 -4.71 -26.72 -17.58
N LEU A 155 -4.41 -26.28 -16.35
CA LEU A 155 -5.37 -25.61 -15.46
C LEU A 155 -5.14 -24.11 -15.35
N VAL A 156 -4.07 -23.58 -15.96
CA VAL A 156 -3.67 -22.17 -15.81
C VAL A 156 -4.77 -21.23 -16.30
N GLU A 157 -5.28 -21.43 -17.52
CA GLU A 157 -6.36 -20.61 -18.09
C GLU A 157 -7.65 -20.75 -17.28
N GLN A 158 -7.96 -21.97 -16.79
CA GLN A 158 -9.13 -22.18 -15.94
C GLN A 158 -9.03 -21.39 -14.64
N TRP A 159 -7.86 -21.38 -13.97
CA TRP A 159 -7.66 -20.60 -12.76
C TRP A 159 -7.79 -19.10 -13.02
N GLN A 160 -7.19 -18.60 -14.10
CA GLN A 160 -7.30 -17.20 -14.48
C GLN A 160 -8.77 -16.81 -14.72
N ASP A 161 -9.48 -17.60 -15.53
CA ASP A 161 -10.90 -17.39 -15.84
C ASP A 161 -11.78 -17.44 -14.59
N GLU A 162 -11.56 -18.40 -13.69
CA GLU A 162 -12.34 -18.50 -12.46
C GLU A 162 -12.07 -17.32 -11.52
N MET A 163 -10.81 -16.91 -11.35
CA MET A 163 -10.47 -15.75 -10.52
C MET A 163 -11.05 -14.44 -11.07
N ASP A 164 -10.99 -14.24 -12.39
CA ASP A 164 -11.54 -13.03 -13.02
C ASP A 164 -13.08 -13.04 -13.01
N LYS A 165 -13.71 -14.07 -13.57
CA LYS A 165 -15.16 -14.11 -13.78
C LYS A 165 -15.95 -14.26 -12.49
N LYS A 166 -15.44 -15.01 -11.52
CA LYS A 166 -16.17 -15.28 -10.26
C LYS A 166 -15.79 -14.32 -9.15
N PHE A 167 -14.52 -13.93 -9.09
CA PHE A 167 -13.99 -13.16 -7.97
C PHE A 167 -13.55 -11.74 -8.35
N ASN A 168 -13.55 -11.37 -9.64
CA ASN A 168 -13.02 -10.09 -10.13
C ASN A 168 -11.57 -9.85 -9.69
N ILE A 169 -10.77 -10.91 -9.68
CA ILE A 169 -9.35 -10.87 -9.35
C ILE A 169 -8.56 -11.19 -10.62
N PRO A 170 -7.96 -10.19 -11.28
CA PRO A 170 -7.13 -10.44 -12.45
C PRO A 170 -5.82 -11.13 -12.05
N PHE A 171 -5.47 -12.19 -12.75
CA PHE A 171 -4.17 -12.85 -12.66
C PHE A 171 -3.43 -12.73 -13.99
N GLU A 172 -2.12 -12.52 -13.92
CA GLU A 172 -1.23 -12.57 -15.06
C GLU A 172 -0.57 -13.96 -15.15
N ILE A 173 -0.59 -14.56 -16.34
CA ILE A 173 0.04 -15.87 -16.57
C ILE A 173 1.53 -15.67 -16.78
N MET A 174 2.33 -16.21 -15.86
CA MET A 174 3.79 -16.20 -15.98
C MET A 174 4.26 -17.42 -16.80
N THR A 175 4.90 -17.17 -17.95
CA THR A 175 5.57 -18.22 -18.73
C THR A 175 7.08 -18.05 -18.66
N THR A 176 7.84 -19.12 -18.87
CA THR A 176 9.32 -19.09 -18.87
C THR A 176 9.93 -18.43 -20.12
N GLY A 177 9.13 -17.71 -20.93
CA GLY A 177 9.56 -17.07 -22.18
C GLY A 177 9.49 -15.55 -22.12
N TYR A 178 10.66 -14.91 -22.14
CA TYR A 178 10.97 -13.57 -22.66
C TYR A 178 10.05 -12.40 -22.25
N SER A 179 10.54 -11.58 -21.32
CA SER A 179 10.09 -10.21 -21.08
C SER A 179 10.37 -9.33 -22.31
N ASP A 180 9.34 -9.02 -23.09
CA ASP A 180 9.32 -7.87 -24.00
C ASP A 180 8.60 -6.69 -23.31
N ASN A 181 9.38 -5.92 -22.54
CA ASN A 181 9.48 -4.45 -22.49
C ASN A 181 10.14 -3.97 -21.19
#